data_AF-A0AAV7DA88-F1
#
_entry.id   AF-A0AAV7DA88-F1
#
_cell.length_a   1.000
_cell.length_b   1.000
_cell.length_c   1.000
_cell.angle_alpha   90.00
_cell.angle_beta   90.00
_cell.angle_gamma   90.00
#
_symmetry.space_group_name_H-M   'P 1'
#
loop_
_entity.id
_entity.type
_entity.pdbx_description
1 polymer ?
#
loop_
_entity_poly.entity_id
_entity_poly.type
_entity_poly.pdbx_seq_one_letter_code
_entity_poly.pdbx_strand_id
1 'polypeptide(L)'
;MTILQIERDLRVRLELLAKQKNERLEELKILQQKDQELCSDLCVTPYYIPSGSIPSLVQLEELKEHIKVQTEEKRKRLQVFSTLRAEIRQCLNEMGRQPENSLEQDAICEDEEAFFLTPEPYQAITAYPKSLELKKEALLSTLKTVSEKVQSLWELLQVTQEEREACQKISGMSIFEELRMWESELARLDELKMANLKQVILKIREELKDYWDKCFYSPEQRKEFGPYYCDEFTEDLLSQHDEEVVKMKLLYEKCKLILDAVAKWESSWTQFVVLEKKACDPNRFSNRGGTLLKEEKERAKLQKLLSKLEEELKSRIDTWEAEQGRPFLIKGSKFMDYVATQWELLKHQKEREKQDRAQKKEETTPFKTPVKRPGGPCPQVTPSSKSRKLNGTTNSTMSRTNVTHSSASLTTQLLSL
;
A
#
# COMPACT_ATOMS: atom_id res chain seq x y z
N MET A 1 -103.98 -53.96 40.50
CA MET A 1 -103.73 -53.02 39.38
C MET A 1 -104.96 -52.98 38.50
N THR A 2 -105.54 -51.81 38.24
CA THR A 2 -106.59 -51.65 37.22
C THR A 2 -105.96 -51.43 35.85
N ILE A 3 -106.67 -51.76 34.77
CA ILE A 3 -106.19 -51.56 33.39
C ILE A 3 -105.85 -50.07 33.14
N LEU A 4 -106.65 -49.16 33.67
CA LEU A 4 -106.42 -47.71 33.60
C LEU A 4 -105.12 -47.26 34.29
N GLN A 5 -104.73 -47.90 35.39
CA GLN A 5 -103.47 -47.58 36.06
C GLN A 5 -102.27 -48.07 35.24
N ILE A 6 -102.36 -49.30 34.68
CA ILE A 6 -101.31 -49.86 33.82
C ILE A 6 -101.10 -49.01 32.57
N GLU A 7 -102.18 -48.57 31.90
CA GLU A 7 -102.11 -47.69 30.73
C GLU A 7 -101.41 -46.37 31.07
N ARG A 8 -101.80 -45.74 32.18
CA ARG A 8 -101.18 -44.50 32.68
C ARG A 8 -99.69 -44.65 32.96
N ASP A 9 -99.31 -45.70 33.68
CA ASP A 9 -97.92 -45.97 34.06
C ASP A 9 -97.05 -46.26 32.82
N LEU A 10 -97.58 -47.00 31.85
CA LEU A 10 -96.92 -47.24 30.55
C LEU A 10 -96.79 -45.95 29.73
N ARG A 11 -97.81 -45.08 29.70
CA ARG A 11 -97.76 -43.80 28.99
C ARG A 11 -96.70 -42.87 29.58
N VAL A 12 -96.67 -42.70 30.90
CA VAL A 12 -95.63 -41.92 31.61
C VAL A 12 -94.23 -42.51 31.35
N ARG A 13 -94.09 -43.84 31.34
CA ARG A 13 -92.82 -44.49 31.02
C ARG A 13 -92.38 -44.27 29.58
N LEU A 14 -93.32 -44.26 28.63
CA LEU A 14 -93.06 -43.99 27.22
C LEU A 14 -92.65 -42.52 26.99
N GLU A 15 -93.33 -41.57 27.63
CA GLU A 15 -92.96 -40.15 27.61
C GLU A 15 -91.55 -39.92 28.17
N LEU A 16 -91.21 -40.55 29.29
CA LEU A 16 -89.87 -40.50 29.88
C LEU A 16 -88.80 -41.07 28.94
N LEU A 17 -89.04 -42.22 28.32
CA LEU A 17 -88.10 -42.84 27.37
C LEU A 17 -87.96 -42.04 26.07
N ALA A 18 -89.04 -41.42 25.59
CA ALA A 18 -89.02 -40.51 24.45
C ALA A 18 -88.19 -39.24 24.75
N LYS A 19 -88.32 -38.68 25.96
CA LYS A 19 -87.49 -37.57 26.44
C LYS A 19 -86.01 -37.94 26.47
N GLN A 20 -85.67 -39.08 27.10
CA GLN A 20 -84.29 -39.58 27.16
C GLN A 20 -83.69 -39.88 25.78
N LYS A 21 -84.49 -40.39 24.83
CA LYS A 21 -84.07 -40.56 23.43
C LYS A 21 -83.69 -39.21 22.81
N ASN A 22 -84.57 -38.21 22.93
CA ASN A 22 -84.37 -36.90 22.32
C ASN A 22 -83.17 -36.16 22.94
N GLU A 23 -83.01 -36.23 24.26
CA GLU A 23 -81.86 -35.69 24.99
C GLU A 23 -80.53 -36.28 24.47
N ARG A 24 -80.45 -37.61 24.31
CA ARG A 24 -79.25 -38.28 23.78
C ARG A 24 -78.96 -37.97 22.31
N LEU A 25 -79.99 -37.77 21.49
CA LEU A 25 -79.82 -37.41 20.07
C LEU A 25 -79.33 -35.97 19.91
N GLU A 26 -79.78 -35.04 20.74
CA GLU A 26 -79.26 -33.66 20.74
C GLU A 26 -77.85 -33.58 21.35
N GLU A 27 -77.58 -34.32 22.43
CA GLU A 27 -76.23 -34.45 22.99
C GLU A 27 -75.24 -35.01 21.97
N LEU A 28 -75.62 -36.09 21.26
CA LEU A 28 -74.82 -36.66 20.16
C LEU A 28 -74.50 -35.63 19.09
N LYS A 29 -75.51 -34.87 18.63
CA LYS A 29 -75.36 -33.86 17.58
C LYS A 29 -74.39 -32.74 17.98
N ILE A 30 -74.49 -32.24 19.21
CA ILE A 30 -73.60 -31.21 19.74
C ILE A 30 -72.16 -31.74 19.85
N LEU A 31 -71.99 -32.97 20.36
CA LEU A 31 -70.67 -33.59 20.49
C LEU A 31 -70.05 -33.89 19.11
N GLN A 32 -70.82 -34.41 18.15
CA GLN A 32 -70.34 -34.67 16.79
C GLN A 32 -69.93 -33.40 16.05
N GLN A 33 -70.67 -32.30 16.20
CA GLN A 33 -70.26 -31.01 15.62
C GLN A 33 -68.92 -30.56 16.20
N LYS A 34 -68.77 -30.55 17.53
CA LYS A 34 -67.52 -30.15 18.20
C LYS A 34 -66.35 -31.06 17.81
N ASP A 35 -66.59 -32.36 17.68
CA ASP A 35 -65.59 -33.33 17.25
C ASP A 35 -65.15 -33.08 15.81
N GLN A 36 -66.09 -32.82 14.90
CA GLN A 36 -65.82 -32.53 13.50
C GLN A 36 -65.00 -31.24 13.32
N GLU A 37 -65.29 -30.19 14.10
CA GLU A 37 -64.50 -28.95 14.16
C GLU A 37 -63.06 -29.22 14.63
N LEU A 38 -62.88 -29.89 15.78
CA LEU A 38 -61.55 -30.24 16.31
C LEU A 38 -60.74 -31.13 15.36
N CYS A 39 -61.41 -32.10 14.74
CA CYS A 39 -60.79 -33.05 13.81
C CYS A 39 -60.39 -32.40 12.49
N SER A 40 -61.14 -31.39 12.04
CA SER A 40 -60.76 -30.54 10.89
C SER A 40 -59.46 -29.79 11.18
N ASP A 41 -59.37 -29.09 12.32
CA ASP A 41 -58.20 -28.29 12.70
C ASP A 41 -56.93 -29.14 12.87
N LEU A 42 -57.07 -30.35 13.44
CA LEU A 42 -55.95 -31.27 13.66
C LEU A 42 -55.65 -32.18 12.46
N CYS A 43 -56.48 -32.16 11.41
CA CYS A 43 -56.48 -33.09 10.28
C CYS A 43 -56.45 -34.58 10.70
N VAL A 44 -57.38 -34.94 11.58
CA VAL A 44 -57.59 -36.30 12.10
C VAL A 44 -59.01 -36.78 11.81
N THR A 45 -59.27 -38.09 11.93
CA THR A 45 -60.60 -38.66 11.64
C THR A 45 -61.56 -38.52 12.82
N PRO A 46 -62.77 -37.94 12.64
CA PRO A 46 -63.81 -37.88 13.68
C PRO A 46 -64.23 -39.26 14.21
N TYR A 47 -64.68 -39.30 15.47
CA TYR A 47 -65.19 -40.52 16.10
C TYR A 47 -66.55 -40.92 15.53
N TYR A 48 -66.64 -42.15 15.02
CA TYR A 48 -67.80 -42.64 14.27
C TYR A 48 -68.87 -43.31 15.15
N ILE A 49 -70.12 -42.82 15.05
CA ILE A 49 -71.31 -43.46 15.63
C ILE A 49 -72.31 -43.78 14.50
N PRO A 50 -72.81 -45.02 14.37
CA PRO A 50 -73.71 -45.41 13.28
C PRO A 50 -74.99 -44.58 13.18
N SER A 51 -75.17 -43.94 12.03
CA SER A 51 -76.35 -43.13 11.71
C SER A 51 -77.66 -43.92 11.78
N GLY A 52 -78.71 -43.30 12.31
CA GLY A 52 -80.04 -43.93 12.44
C GLY A 52 -80.23 -44.79 13.70
N SER A 53 -79.20 -44.97 14.52
CA SER A 53 -79.30 -45.61 15.84
C SER A 53 -79.44 -44.59 16.98
N ILE A 54 -80.03 -45.00 18.11
CA ILE A 54 -80.00 -44.18 19.34
C ILE A 54 -78.68 -44.52 20.05
N PRO A 55 -77.82 -43.54 20.35
CA PRO A 55 -76.52 -43.82 20.97
C PRO A 55 -76.69 -44.39 22.38
N SER A 56 -75.83 -45.34 22.72
CA SER A 56 -75.67 -45.82 24.09
C SER A 56 -74.94 -44.78 24.95
N LEU A 57 -75.12 -44.85 26.27
CA LEU A 57 -74.38 -43.98 27.20
C LEU A 57 -72.86 -44.18 27.10
N VAL A 58 -72.41 -45.40 26.78
CA VAL A 58 -70.99 -45.73 26.60
C VAL A 58 -70.42 -45.01 25.37
N GLN A 59 -71.11 -45.05 24.23
CA GLN A 59 -70.68 -44.33 23.02
C GLN A 59 -70.64 -42.80 23.19
N LEU A 60 -71.58 -42.24 23.96
CA LEU A 60 -71.56 -40.81 24.30
C LEU A 60 -70.36 -40.46 25.19
N GLU A 61 -69.99 -41.33 26.13
CA GLU A 61 -68.84 -41.12 27.01
C GLU A 61 -67.50 -41.33 26.27
N GLU A 62 -67.40 -42.32 25.39
CA GLU A 62 -66.25 -42.52 24.50
C GLU A 62 -66.03 -41.30 23.58
N LEU A 63 -67.11 -40.74 23.01
CA LEU A 63 -67.05 -39.51 22.21
C LEU A 63 -66.59 -38.29 23.05
N LYS A 64 -67.06 -38.16 24.31
CA LYS A 64 -66.60 -37.10 25.22
C LYS A 64 -65.11 -37.22 25.56
N GLU A 65 -64.63 -38.42 25.88
CA GLU A 65 -63.21 -38.66 26.14
C GLU A 65 -62.37 -38.46 24.88
N HIS A 66 -62.84 -38.83 23.70
CA HIS A 66 -62.17 -38.51 22.43
C HIS A 66 -62.04 -36.99 22.23
N ILE A 67 -63.15 -36.25 22.31
CA ILE A 67 -63.16 -34.77 22.20
C ILE A 67 -62.22 -34.13 23.22
N LYS A 68 -62.16 -34.65 24.44
CA LYS A 68 -61.28 -34.17 25.52
C LYS A 68 -59.80 -34.42 25.19
N VAL A 69 -59.44 -35.59 24.65
CA VAL A 69 -58.09 -35.89 24.17
C VAL A 69 -57.70 -34.96 23.01
N GLN A 70 -58.56 -34.79 22.01
CA GLN A 70 -58.29 -33.90 20.87
C GLN A 70 -58.20 -32.42 21.28
N THR A 71 -59.04 -31.97 22.22
CA THR A 71 -58.97 -30.60 22.76
C THR A 71 -57.61 -30.35 23.44
N GLU A 72 -57.13 -31.31 24.22
CA GLU A 72 -55.83 -31.23 24.91
C GLU A 72 -54.64 -31.32 23.95
N GLU A 73 -54.73 -32.12 22.88
CA GLU A 73 -53.73 -32.17 21.81
C GLU A 73 -53.66 -30.85 21.03
N LYS A 74 -54.81 -30.28 20.63
CA LYS A 74 -54.87 -28.94 20.01
C LYS A 74 -54.24 -27.88 20.91
N ARG A 75 -54.55 -27.89 22.21
CA ARG A 75 -53.96 -26.98 23.20
C ARG A 75 -52.44 -27.12 23.28
N LYS A 76 -51.89 -28.34 23.25
CA LYS A 76 -50.45 -28.59 23.25
C LYS A 76 -49.78 -28.09 21.97
N ARG A 77 -50.34 -28.38 20.79
CA ARG A 77 -49.77 -27.93 19.51
C ARG A 77 -49.76 -26.41 19.40
N LEU A 78 -50.85 -25.72 19.79
CA LEU A 78 -50.90 -24.26 19.85
C LEU A 78 -49.84 -23.69 20.81
N GLN A 79 -49.66 -24.30 21.98
CA GLN A 79 -48.64 -23.86 22.94
C GLN A 79 -47.23 -23.98 22.36
N VAL A 80 -46.90 -25.10 21.70
CA VAL A 80 -45.60 -25.31 21.03
C VAL A 80 -45.43 -24.35 19.84
N PHE A 81 -46.46 -24.13 19.03
CA PHE A 81 -46.41 -23.17 17.93
C PHE A 81 -46.15 -21.74 18.45
N SER A 82 -46.83 -21.32 19.52
CA SER A 82 -46.64 -20.00 20.14
C SER A 82 -45.21 -19.78 20.64
N THR A 83 -44.56 -20.80 21.25
CA THR A 83 -43.16 -20.68 21.69
C THR A 83 -42.20 -20.63 20.49
N LEU A 84 -42.34 -21.53 19.52
CA LEU A 84 -41.50 -21.55 18.30
C LEU A 84 -41.61 -20.24 17.51
N ARG A 85 -42.82 -19.69 17.45
CA ARG A 85 -43.12 -18.40 16.81
C ARG A 85 -42.42 -17.24 17.49
N ALA A 86 -42.36 -17.22 18.82
CA ALA A 86 -41.60 -16.24 19.57
C ALA A 86 -40.08 -16.38 19.34
N GLU A 87 -39.57 -17.61 19.35
CA GLU A 87 -38.16 -17.92 19.06
C GLU A 87 -37.76 -17.49 17.63
N ILE A 88 -38.58 -17.78 16.62
CA ILE A 88 -38.36 -17.38 15.22
C ILE A 88 -38.34 -15.85 15.09
N ARG A 89 -39.32 -15.15 15.67
CA ARG A 89 -39.37 -13.68 15.69
C ARG A 89 -38.14 -13.09 16.37
N GLN A 90 -37.71 -13.63 17.51
CA GLN A 90 -36.52 -13.18 18.22
C GLN A 90 -35.26 -13.38 17.37
N CYS A 91 -35.06 -14.58 16.81
CA CYS A 91 -33.88 -14.91 16.01
C CYS A 91 -33.78 -14.03 14.73
N LEU A 92 -34.91 -13.76 14.07
CA LEU A 92 -34.98 -12.83 12.93
C LEU A 92 -34.65 -11.38 13.32
N ASN A 93 -35.14 -10.91 14.47
CA ASN A 93 -34.82 -9.58 14.99
C ASN A 93 -33.34 -9.45 15.38
N GLU A 94 -32.76 -10.44 16.06
CA GLU A 94 -31.33 -10.48 16.41
C GLU A 94 -30.44 -10.46 15.15
N MET A 95 -30.83 -11.19 14.11
CA MET A 95 -30.14 -11.15 12.81
C MET A 95 -30.38 -9.85 12.02
N GLY A 96 -31.45 -9.11 12.30
CA GLY A 96 -31.86 -7.94 11.51
C GLY A 96 -32.50 -8.30 10.17
N ARG A 97 -33.01 -9.53 10.01
CA ARG A 97 -33.49 -10.10 8.74
C ARG A 97 -35.03 -10.09 8.66
N GLN A 98 -35.55 -9.64 7.52
CA GLN A 98 -36.97 -9.74 7.20
C GLN A 98 -37.36 -11.17 6.77
N PRO A 99 -38.61 -11.61 6.97
CA PRO A 99 -39.07 -12.93 6.55
C PRO A 99 -39.13 -13.02 5.01
N GLU A 100 -38.28 -13.88 4.43
CA GLU A 100 -38.13 -14.03 2.97
C GLU A 100 -39.01 -15.15 2.41
N ASN A 101 -39.24 -16.20 3.21
CA ASN A 101 -40.01 -17.37 2.79
C ASN A 101 -41.47 -17.25 3.25
N SER A 102 -42.42 -17.83 2.53
CA SER A 102 -43.84 -17.87 2.96
C SER A 102 -43.97 -18.43 4.37
N LEU A 103 -43.34 -19.58 4.66
CA LEU A 103 -43.32 -20.18 6.01
C LEU A 103 -42.86 -19.20 7.11
N GLU A 104 -41.96 -18.26 6.83
CA GLU A 104 -41.56 -17.22 7.79
C GLU A 104 -42.62 -16.13 7.95
N GLN A 105 -43.26 -15.73 6.84
CA GLN A 105 -44.32 -14.71 6.82
C GLN A 105 -45.58 -15.24 7.52
N ASP A 106 -46.04 -16.43 7.11
CA ASP A 106 -47.15 -17.20 7.65
C ASP A 106 -46.97 -17.43 9.16
N ALA A 107 -45.78 -17.88 9.59
CA ALA A 107 -45.48 -18.10 11.01
C ALA A 107 -45.47 -16.81 11.84
N ILE A 108 -45.20 -15.65 11.23
CA ILE A 108 -45.21 -14.34 11.92
C ILE A 108 -46.63 -13.75 11.93
N CYS A 109 -47.53 -14.15 11.03
CA CYS A 109 -48.94 -13.73 10.94
C CYS A 109 -49.81 -14.26 12.09
N GLU A 110 -50.71 -13.44 12.65
CA GLU A 110 -51.54 -13.80 13.81
C GLU A 110 -52.79 -14.61 13.47
N ASP A 111 -53.23 -14.60 12.21
CA ASP A 111 -54.53 -15.16 11.80
C ASP A 111 -54.45 -16.63 11.32
N GLU A 112 -53.26 -17.24 11.25
CA GLU A 112 -53.02 -18.53 10.57
C GLU A 112 -52.78 -19.73 11.51
N GLU A 113 -53.17 -19.65 12.78
CA GLU A 113 -52.92 -20.70 13.77
C GLU A 113 -53.48 -22.08 13.36
N ALA A 114 -54.60 -22.13 12.64
CA ALA A 114 -55.20 -23.37 12.16
C ALA A 114 -54.36 -24.09 11.09
N PHE A 115 -53.62 -23.35 10.25
CA PHE A 115 -52.74 -23.95 9.23
C PHE A 115 -51.61 -24.75 9.88
N PHE A 116 -50.98 -24.17 10.91
CA PHE A 116 -49.87 -24.78 11.65
C PHE A 116 -50.26 -25.94 12.59
N LEU A 117 -51.55 -26.23 12.76
CA LEU A 117 -52.03 -27.42 13.47
C LEU A 117 -52.02 -28.69 12.61
N THR A 118 -51.99 -28.52 11.29
CA THR A 118 -51.98 -29.63 10.32
C THR A 118 -50.59 -30.29 10.25
N PRO A 119 -50.48 -31.61 9.97
CA PRO A 119 -49.24 -32.37 10.18
C PRO A 119 -48.01 -31.87 9.43
N GLU A 120 -48.18 -31.39 8.20
CA GLU A 120 -47.08 -30.97 7.32
C GLU A 120 -46.48 -29.61 7.74
N PRO A 121 -47.26 -28.50 7.81
CA PRO A 121 -46.84 -27.25 8.46
C PRO A 121 -46.30 -27.41 9.88
N TYR A 122 -46.90 -28.27 10.72
CA TYR A 122 -46.42 -28.52 12.08
C TYR A 122 -45.00 -29.12 12.10
N GLN A 123 -44.70 -30.07 11.20
CA GLN A 123 -43.37 -30.63 11.05
C GLN A 123 -42.38 -29.60 10.46
N ALA A 124 -42.81 -28.80 9.49
CA ALA A 124 -41.98 -27.75 8.91
C ALA A 124 -41.57 -26.69 9.95
N ILE A 125 -42.53 -26.17 10.74
CA ILE A 125 -42.25 -25.12 11.73
C ILE A 125 -41.46 -25.63 12.93
N THR A 126 -41.66 -26.89 13.36
CA THR A 126 -40.87 -27.50 14.45
C THR A 126 -39.43 -27.81 14.03
N ALA A 127 -39.17 -28.01 12.74
CA ALA A 127 -37.82 -28.14 12.20
C ALA A 127 -37.12 -26.79 11.95
N TYR A 128 -37.89 -25.72 11.71
CA TYR A 128 -37.38 -24.45 11.19
C TYR A 128 -36.36 -23.71 12.08
N PRO A 129 -36.51 -23.62 13.42
CA PRO A 129 -35.54 -22.91 14.28
C PRO A 129 -34.11 -23.42 14.13
N LYS A 130 -33.91 -24.73 13.91
CA LYS A 130 -32.58 -25.31 13.66
C LYS A 130 -31.94 -24.75 12.38
N SER A 131 -32.74 -24.49 11.35
CA SER A 131 -32.25 -23.84 10.12
C SER A 131 -31.97 -22.35 10.31
N LEU A 132 -32.65 -21.67 11.23
CA LEU A 132 -32.35 -20.27 11.57
C LEU A 132 -31.07 -20.16 12.39
N GLU A 133 -30.89 -21.00 13.41
CA GLU A 133 -29.66 -21.01 14.21
C GLU A 133 -28.43 -21.33 13.35
N LEU A 134 -28.50 -22.27 12.41
CA LEU A 134 -27.40 -22.52 11.46
C LEU A 134 -27.07 -21.29 10.57
N LYS A 135 -28.08 -20.51 10.15
CA LYS A 135 -27.87 -19.25 9.42
C LYS A 135 -27.22 -18.19 10.31
N LYS A 136 -27.67 -18.07 11.56
CA LYS A 136 -27.15 -17.15 12.57
C LYS A 136 -25.70 -17.47 12.95
N GLU A 137 -25.37 -18.74 13.17
CA GLU A 137 -24.00 -19.21 13.40
C GLU A 137 -23.08 -18.88 12.21
N ALA A 138 -23.55 -19.10 10.97
CA ALA A 138 -22.79 -18.74 9.78
C ALA A 138 -22.52 -17.22 9.69
N LEU A 139 -23.54 -16.39 9.95
CA LEU A 139 -23.38 -14.93 9.99
C LEU A 139 -22.39 -14.47 11.07
N LEU A 140 -22.51 -15.00 12.30
CA LEU A 140 -21.56 -14.72 13.39
C LEU A 140 -20.13 -15.15 13.04
N SER A 141 -19.95 -16.28 12.36
CA SER A 141 -18.65 -16.72 11.85
C SER A 141 -18.07 -15.76 10.81
N THR A 142 -18.90 -15.25 9.88
CA THR A 142 -18.45 -14.25 8.90
C THR A 142 -18.07 -12.93 9.57
N LEU A 143 -18.89 -12.43 10.49
CA LEU A 143 -18.64 -11.21 11.28
C LEU A 143 -17.33 -11.31 12.07
N LYS A 144 -17.07 -12.46 12.71
CA LYS A 144 -15.79 -12.75 13.35
C LYS A 144 -14.62 -12.66 12.37
N THR A 145 -14.73 -13.30 11.20
CA THR A 145 -13.65 -13.27 10.19
C THR A 145 -13.40 -11.86 9.62
N VAL A 146 -14.45 -11.05 9.43
CA VAL A 146 -14.30 -9.66 8.95
C VAL A 146 -13.69 -8.77 10.04
N SER A 147 -14.16 -8.87 11.28
CA SER A 147 -13.61 -8.09 12.41
C SER A 147 -12.16 -8.47 12.74
N GLU A 148 -11.76 -9.75 12.65
CA GLU A 148 -10.36 -10.18 12.78
C GLU A 148 -9.47 -9.59 11.67
N LYS A 149 -9.95 -9.54 10.41
CA LYS A 149 -9.24 -8.85 9.31
C LYS A 149 -9.10 -7.36 9.57
N VAL A 150 -10.16 -6.68 9.97
CA VAL A 150 -10.14 -5.25 10.30
C VAL A 150 -9.17 -4.94 11.44
N GLN A 151 -9.15 -5.76 12.50
CA GLN A 151 -8.18 -5.63 13.59
C GLN A 151 -6.73 -5.76 13.09
N SER A 152 -6.43 -6.74 12.24
CA SER A 152 -5.09 -6.91 11.65
C SER A 152 -4.68 -5.72 10.77
N LEU A 153 -5.62 -5.10 10.04
CA LEU A 153 -5.37 -3.90 9.25
C LEU A 153 -5.21 -2.65 10.11
N TRP A 154 -5.95 -2.53 11.22
CA TRP A 154 -5.75 -1.44 12.19
C TRP A 154 -4.35 -1.49 12.83
N GLU A 155 -3.82 -2.68 13.11
CA GLU A 155 -2.44 -2.86 13.56
C GLU A 155 -1.43 -2.53 12.45
N LEU A 156 -1.62 -3.04 11.24
CA LEU A 156 -0.71 -2.80 10.11
C LEU A 156 -0.65 -1.32 9.70
N LEU A 157 -1.80 -0.63 9.67
CA LEU A 157 -1.92 0.77 9.27
C LEU A 157 -1.76 1.75 10.45
N GLN A 158 -1.55 1.24 11.68
CA GLN A 158 -1.37 2.05 12.90
C GLN A 158 -2.53 3.03 13.17
N VAL A 159 -3.76 2.60 12.88
CA VAL A 159 -5.01 3.36 13.11
C VAL A 159 -5.18 3.68 14.59
N THR A 160 -5.54 4.92 14.92
CA THR A 160 -5.51 5.40 16.32
C THR A 160 -6.64 4.80 17.15
N GLN A 161 -6.47 4.78 18.48
CA GLN A 161 -7.46 4.19 19.38
C GLN A 161 -8.81 4.94 19.32
N GLU A 162 -8.79 6.26 19.10
CA GLU A 162 -9.99 7.09 18.96
C GLU A 162 -10.81 6.71 17.71
N GLU A 163 -10.13 6.39 16.60
CA GLU A 163 -10.78 5.95 15.35
C GLU A 163 -11.41 4.55 15.52
N ARG A 164 -10.69 3.63 16.18
CA ARG A 164 -11.20 2.28 16.52
C ARG A 164 -12.45 2.36 17.40
N GLU A 165 -12.42 3.23 18.41
CA GLU A 165 -13.57 3.45 19.28
C GLU A 165 -14.74 4.15 18.59
N ALA A 166 -14.48 5.07 17.64
CA ALA A 166 -15.53 5.69 16.86
C ALA A 166 -16.30 4.65 16.01
N CYS A 167 -15.57 3.68 15.43
CA CYS A 167 -16.13 2.55 14.71
C CYS A 167 -17.00 1.64 15.63
N GLN A 168 -16.54 1.36 16.85
CA GLN A 168 -17.21 0.45 17.79
C GLN A 168 -18.34 1.10 18.64
N LYS A 169 -18.48 2.43 18.65
CA LYS A 169 -19.43 3.15 19.54
C LYS A 169 -20.92 2.93 19.20
N ILE A 170 -21.24 2.25 18.09
CA ILE A 170 -22.63 1.99 17.66
C ILE A 170 -23.19 0.75 18.40
N SER A 171 -23.58 0.95 19.66
CA SER A 171 -24.19 -0.10 20.48
C SER A 171 -25.64 -0.38 20.08
N GLY A 172 -26.05 -1.66 20.09
CA GLY A 172 -27.43 -2.08 19.87
C GLY A 172 -27.83 -2.41 18.42
N MET A 173 -26.85 -2.58 17.51
CA MET A 173 -27.08 -3.07 16.16
C MET A 173 -27.47 -4.55 16.12
N SER A 174 -28.22 -4.94 15.09
CA SER A 174 -28.39 -6.35 14.69
C SER A 174 -27.12 -6.92 14.06
N ILE A 175 -27.02 -8.26 13.98
CA ILE A 175 -25.83 -8.96 13.42
C ILE A 175 -25.53 -8.48 11.98
N PHE A 176 -26.56 -8.22 11.17
CA PHE A 176 -26.37 -7.78 9.78
C PHE A 176 -25.95 -6.31 9.66
N GLU A 177 -26.41 -5.43 10.56
CA GLU A 177 -25.95 -4.04 10.64
C GLU A 177 -24.50 -3.97 11.13
N GLU A 178 -24.13 -4.79 12.12
CA GLU A 178 -22.74 -4.90 12.59
C GLU A 178 -21.82 -5.45 11.50
N LEU A 179 -22.25 -6.50 10.77
CA LEU A 179 -21.49 -7.02 9.62
C LEU A 179 -21.25 -5.94 8.56
N ARG A 180 -22.29 -5.19 8.17
CA ARG A 180 -22.16 -4.08 7.20
C ARG A 180 -21.23 -2.97 7.68
N MET A 181 -21.24 -2.65 8.97
CA MET A 181 -20.32 -1.70 9.57
C MET A 181 -18.87 -2.19 9.44
N TRP A 182 -18.60 -3.45 9.80
CA TRP A 182 -17.27 -4.05 9.64
C TRP A 182 -16.83 -4.18 8.17
N GLU A 183 -17.73 -4.49 7.24
CA GLU A 183 -17.44 -4.52 5.79
C GLU A 183 -17.12 -3.12 5.25
N SER A 184 -17.83 -2.08 5.70
CA SER A 184 -17.55 -0.69 5.32
C SER A 184 -16.21 -0.19 5.87
N GLU A 185 -15.85 -0.57 7.09
CA GLU A 185 -14.54 -0.25 7.66
C GLU A 185 -13.42 -1.02 6.96
N LEU A 186 -13.63 -2.29 6.62
CA LEU A 186 -12.68 -3.09 5.83
C LEU A 186 -12.38 -2.42 4.49
N ALA A 187 -13.43 -2.00 3.75
CA ALA A 187 -13.26 -1.30 2.48
C ALA A 187 -12.48 0.02 2.64
N ARG A 188 -12.77 0.81 3.68
CA ARG A 188 -12.06 2.06 4.00
C ARG A 188 -10.57 1.81 4.31
N LEU A 189 -10.26 0.72 5.00
CA LEU A 189 -8.88 0.36 5.34
C LEU A 189 -8.11 -0.18 4.14
N ASP A 190 -8.75 -0.94 3.25
CA ASP A 190 -8.14 -1.37 1.98
C ASP A 190 -7.85 -0.17 1.06
N GLU A 191 -8.77 0.81 0.97
CA GLU A 191 -8.51 2.08 0.27
C GLU A 191 -7.33 2.85 0.88
N LEU A 192 -7.28 2.97 2.21
CA LEU A 192 -6.18 3.63 2.93
C LEU A 192 -4.84 2.91 2.71
N LYS A 193 -4.84 1.57 2.71
CA LYS A 193 -3.68 0.74 2.39
C LYS A 193 -3.18 1.00 0.97
N MET A 194 -4.07 1.00 -0.02
CA MET A 194 -3.71 1.30 -1.42
C MET A 194 -3.19 2.74 -1.58
N ALA A 195 -3.79 3.71 -0.88
CA ALA A 195 -3.31 5.10 -0.87
C ALA A 195 -1.91 5.22 -0.26
N ASN A 196 -1.63 4.51 0.84
CA ASN A 196 -0.32 4.47 1.49
C ASN A 196 0.73 3.80 0.59
N LEU A 197 0.43 2.64 0.00
CA LEU A 197 1.32 1.97 -0.97
C LEU A 197 1.65 2.90 -2.14
N LYS A 198 0.64 3.57 -2.71
CA LYS A 198 0.83 4.57 -3.77
C LYS A 198 1.77 5.70 -3.36
N GLN A 199 1.60 6.29 -2.16
CA GLN A 199 2.49 7.34 -1.68
C GLN A 199 3.93 6.86 -1.48
N VAL A 200 4.12 5.65 -0.96
CA VAL A 200 5.46 5.06 -0.76
C VAL A 200 6.13 4.76 -2.10
N ILE A 201 5.44 4.10 -3.04
CA ILE A 201 5.96 3.80 -4.37
C ILE A 201 6.32 5.09 -5.13
N LEU A 202 5.51 6.15 -5.04
CA LEU A 202 5.83 7.44 -5.67
C LEU A 202 7.10 8.07 -5.09
N LYS A 203 7.31 8.04 -3.76
CA LYS A 203 8.55 8.50 -3.13
C LYS A 203 9.77 7.67 -3.56
N ILE A 204 9.61 6.35 -3.69
CA ILE A 204 10.68 5.47 -4.17
C ILE A 204 10.98 5.73 -5.65
N ARG A 205 9.98 6.07 -6.49
CA ARG A 205 10.17 6.51 -7.88
C ARG A 205 10.89 7.86 -7.99
N GLU A 206 10.67 8.77 -7.05
CA GLU A 206 11.43 10.03 -6.94
C GLU A 206 12.89 9.74 -6.53
N GLU A 207 13.11 8.91 -5.51
CA GLU A 207 14.45 8.49 -5.09
C GLU A 207 15.20 7.76 -6.22
N LEU A 208 14.55 6.84 -6.93
CA LEU A 208 15.13 6.10 -8.06
C LEU A 208 15.51 7.05 -9.20
N LYS A 209 14.68 8.05 -9.49
CA LYS A 209 14.98 9.10 -10.48
C LYS A 209 16.20 9.93 -10.06
N ASP A 210 16.28 10.33 -8.80
CA ASP A 210 17.44 11.02 -8.24
C ASP A 210 18.73 10.21 -8.38
N TYR A 211 18.68 8.90 -8.17
CA TYR A 211 19.83 8.01 -8.39
C TYR A 211 20.14 7.79 -9.88
N TRP A 212 19.14 7.69 -10.76
CA TRP A 212 19.36 7.68 -12.21
C TRP A 212 20.05 8.96 -12.70
N ASP A 213 19.67 10.12 -12.16
CA ASP A 213 20.28 11.41 -12.47
C ASP A 213 21.74 11.49 -11.95
N LYS A 214 21.99 11.04 -10.70
CA LYS A 214 23.34 10.93 -10.12
C LYS A 214 24.25 9.98 -10.91
N CYS A 215 23.72 8.86 -11.41
CA CYS A 215 24.44 7.89 -12.22
C CYS A 215 24.46 8.24 -13.73
N PHE A 216 23.95 9.41 -14.13
CA PHE A 216 23.89 9.87 -15.53
C PHE A 216 23.20 8.91 -16.53
N TYR A 217 22.21 8.15 -16.06
CA TYR A 217 21.44 7.19 -16.87
C TYR A 217 20.74 7.86 -18.05
N SER A 218 20.88 7.25 -19.22
CA SER A 218 20.16 7.64 -20.45
C SER A 218 18.64 7.39 -20.35
N PRO A 219 17.81 8.11 -21.12
CA PRO A 219 16.37 7.86 -21.18
C PRO A 219 16.01 6.42 -21.58
N GLU A 220 16.84 5.78 -22.39
CA GLU A 220 16.67 4.41 -22.87
C GLU A 220 16.87 3.39 -21.75
N GLN A 221 17.91 3.59 -20.91
CA GLN A 221 18.16 2.73 -19.73
C GLN A 221 17.05 2.86 -18.68
N ARG A 222 16.48 4.06 -18.48
CA ARG A 222 15.35 4.25 -17.55
C ARG A 222 14.09 3.51 -18.01
N LYS A 223 13.89 3.36 -19.32
CA LYS A 223 12.79 2.59 -19.91
C LYS A 223 12.97 1.08 -19.81
N GLU A 224 14.16 0.58 -19.51
CA GLU A 224 14.42 -0.86 -19.25
C GLU A 224 13.65 -1.33 -17.99
N PHE A 225 13.47 -0.44 -17.00
CA PHE A 225 12.68 -0.71 -15.79
C PHE A 225 11.17 -0.45 -16.02
N GLY A 226 10.51 -1.36 -16.72
CA GLY A 226 9.05 -1.34 -16.98
C GLY A 226 8.14 -1.05 -15.77
N PRO A 227 8.40 -1.61 -14.56
CA PRO A 227 7.56 -1.36 -13.37
C PRO A 227 7.45 0.11 -12.95
N TYR A 228 8.37 0.99 -13.39
CA TYR A 228 8.29 2.43 -13.16
C TYR A 228 7.01 3.08 -13.72
N TYR A 229 6.45 2.50 -14.79
CA TYR A 229 5.30 3.03 -15.52
C TYR A 229 3.99 2.30 -15.18
N CYS A 230 4.00 1.39 -14.20
CA CYS A 230 2.80 0.71 -13.74
C CYS A 230 2.00 1.61 -12.79
N ASP A 231 0.69 1.74 -12.99
CA ASP A 231 -0.21 2.48 -12.10
C ASP A 231 -1.02 1.57 -11.15
N GLU A 232 -0.70 0.26 -11.12
CA GLU A 232 -1.32 -0.73 -10.25
C GLU A 232 -0.48 -0.93 -8.97
N PHE A 233 -0.83 -0.18 -7.91
CA PHE A 233 -0.02 -0.06 -6.69
C PHE A 233 -0.15 -1.26 -5.74
N THR A 234 0.47 -2.39 -6.11
CA THR A 234 0.52 -3.62 -5.29
C THR A 234 1.75 -3.67 -4.36
N GLU A 235 1.73 -4.58 -3.38
CA GLU A 235 2.89 -4.88 -2.53
C GLU A 235 4.05 -5.49 -3.32
N ASP A 236 3.76 -6.28 -4.35
CA ASP A 236 4.78 -6.80 -5.28
C ASP A 236 5.45 -5.65 -6.06
N LEU A 237 4.65 -4.68 -6.54
CA LEU A 237 5.21 -3.49 -7.19
C LEU A 237 6.12 -2.70 -6.25
N LEU A 238 5.78 -2.58 -4.97
CA LEU A 238 6.62 -1.96 -3.95
C LEU A 238 7.96 -2.72 -3.82
N SER A 239 7.92 -4.04 -3.64
CA SER A 239 9.11 -4.89 -3.54
C SER A 239 10.05 -4.74 -4.75
N GLN A 240 9.49 -4.71 -5.97
CA GLN A 240 10.26 -4.49 -7.20
C GLN A 240 10.96 -3.11 -7.23
N HIS A 241 10.32 -2.05 -6.70
CA HIS A 241 10.93 -0.71 -6.62
C HIS A 241 12.02 -0.63 -5.53
N ASP A 242 11.79 -1.24 -4.36
CA ASP A 242 12.79 -1.29 -3.28
C ASP A 242 14.05 -2.05 -3.73
N GLU A 243 13.88 -3.20 -4.39
CA GLU A 243 15.00 -3.94 -4.99
C GLU A 243 15.79 -3.09 -6.00
N GLU A 244 15.10 -2.37 -6.90
CA GLU A 244 15.74 -1.56 -7.92
C GLU A 244 16.47 -0.36 -7.32
N VAL A 245 15.91 0.27 -6.28
CA VAL A 245 16.61 1.32 -5.53
C VAL A 245 17.83 0.77 -4.78
N VAL A 246 17.76 -0.44 -4.22
CA VAL A 246 18.94 -1.09 -3.59
C VAL A 246 20.02 -1.40 -4.63
N LYS A 247 19.65 -1.97 -5.79
CA LYS A 247 20.57 -2.19 -6.93
C LYS A 247 21.21 -0.87 -7.38
N MET A 248 20.41 0.18 -7.54
CA MET A 248 20.89 1.49 -7.98
C MET A 248 21.78 2.18 -6.93
N LYS A 249 21.49 2.04 -5.63
CA LYS A 249 22.35 2.51 -4.54
C LYS A 249 23.72 1.82 -4.55
N LEU A 250 23.75 0.50 -4.78
CA LEU A 250 25.00 -0.26 -4.91
C LEU A 250 25.81 0.15 -6.14
N LEU A 251 25.14 0.33 -7.30
CA LEU A 251 25.76 0.85 -8.51
C LEU A 251 26.30 2.27 -8.30
N TYR A 252 25.53 3.14 -7.62
CA TYR A 252 25.96 4.50 -7.31
C TYR A 252 27.23 4.51 -6.46
N GLU A 253 27.33 3.74 -5.36
CA GLU A 253 28.56 3.72 -4.54
C GLU A 253 29.78 3.20 -5.31
N LYS A 254 29.61 2.26 -6.25
CA LYS A 254 30.68 1.87 -7.19
C LYS A 254 31.06 3.01 -8.15
N CYS A 255 30.07 3.64 -8.79
CA CYS A 255 30.27 4.71 -9.76
C CYS A 255 30.80 6.01 -9.13
N LYS A 256 30.43 6.30 -7.87
CA LYS A 256 30.77 7.52 -7.11
C LYS A 256 32.28 7.80 -7.08
N LEU A 257 33.10 6.77 -6.91
CA LEU A 257 34.57 6.91 -6.98
C LEU A 257 35.09 7.30 -8.37
N ILE A 258 34.36 6.95 -9.43
CA ILE A 258 34.65 7.38 -10.82
C ILE A 258 34.11 8.80 -11.03
N LEU A 259 32.88 9.08 -10.61
CA LEU A 259 32.24 10.40 -10.73
C LEU A 259 32.99 11.49 -9.96
N ASP A 260 33.49 11.22 -8.76
CA ASP A 260 34.36 12.14 -8.00
C ASP A 260 35.67 12.42 -8.73
N ALA A 261 36.23 11.42 -9.44
CA ALA A 261 37.43 11.59 -10.24
C ALA A 261 37.14 12.37 -11.54
N VAL A 262 35.97 12.16 -12.17
CA VAL A 262 35.48 12.95 -13.30
C VAL A 262 35.30 14.42 -12.90
N ALA A 263 34.65 14.71 -11.77
CA ALA A 263 34.47 16.07 -11.28
C ALA A 263 35.82 16.76 -10.96
N LYS A 264 36.79 16.02 -10.40
CA LYS A 264 38.18 16.51 -10.22
C LYS A 264 38.87 16.79 -11.55
N TRP A 265 38.67 15.95 -12.56
CA TRP A 265 39.19 16.17 -13.91
C TRP A 265 38.55 17.42 -14.55
N GLU A 266 37.22 17.57 -14.53
CA GLU A 266 36.52 18.74 -15.10
C GLU A 266 36.92 20.06 -14.42
N SER A 267 37.08 20.06 -13.09
CA SER A 267 37.58 21.22 -12.35
C SER A 267 39.02 21.57 -12.73
N SER A 268 39.89 20.55 -12.81
CA SER A 268 41.29 20.72 -13.24
C SER A 268 41.40 21.20 -14.69
N TRP A 269 40.52 20.70 -15.57
CA TRP A 269 40.43 21.05 -16.98
C TRP A 269 39.99 22.50 -17.15
N THR A 270 38.95 22.91 -16.41
CA THR A 270 38.46 24.29 -16.41
C THR A 270 39.54 25.27 -15.96
N GLN A 271 40.27 24.95 -14.88
CA GLN A 271 41.41 25.75 -14.41
C GLN A 271 42.55 25.80 -15.45
N PHE A 272 42.87 24.68 -16.09
CA PHE A 272 43.87 24.59 -17.15
C PHE A 272 43.51 25.45 -18.36
N VAL A 273 42.26 25.37 -18.85
CA VAL A 273 41.74 26.20 -19.96
C VAL A 273 41.79 27.70 -19.60
N VAL A 274 41.51 28.09 -18.36
CA VAL A 274 41.66 29.48 -17.90
C VAL A 274 43.12 29.93 -17.91
N LEU A 275 44.06 29.09 -17.46
CA LEU A 275 45.50 29.38 -17.51
C LEU A 275 46.09 29.38 -18.93
N GLU A 276 45.49 28.64 -19.87
CA GLU A 276 45.82 28.64 -21.29
C GLU A 276 45.33 29.91 -21.99
N LYS A 277 44.07 30.32 -21.75
CA LYS A 277 43.55 31.62 -22.24
C LYS A 277 44.39 32.78 -21.72
N LYS A 278 44.77 32.77 -20.43
CA LYS A 278 45.73 33.75 -19.86
C LYS A 278 47.12 33.67 -20.48
N ALA A 279 47.57 32.51 -20.95
CA ALA A 279 48.84 32.36 -21.67
C ALA A 279 48.81 33.08 -23.03
N CYS A 280 47.65 33.07 -23.68
CA CYS A 280 47.43 33.60 -25.01
C CYS A 280 47.06 35.10 -25.05
N ASP A 281 46.92 35.76 -23.90
CA ASP A 281 46.68 37.20 -23.81
C ASP A 281 47.95 38.02 -24.17
N PRO A 282 47.93 38.89 -25.19
CA PRO A 282 49.05 39.78 -25.52
C PRO A 282 49.43 40.74 -24.37
N ASN A 283 48.48 41.13 -23.52
CA ASN A 283 48.70 42.07 -22.42
C ASN A 283 49.33 41.41 -21.18
N ARG A 284 49.53 40.08 -21.17
CA ARG A 284 50.05 39.29 -20.04
C ARG A 284 51.36 39.84 -19.47
N PHE A 285 52.22 40.44 -20.30
CA PHE A 285 53.53 40.96 -19.91
C PHE A 285 53.49 42.23 -19.03
N SER A 286 52.33 42.86 -18.81
CA SER A 286 52.19 44.00 -17.89
C SER A 286 52.34 43.61 -16.40
N ASN A 287 52.39 42.32 -16.08
CA ASN A 287 52.42 41.80 -14.70
C ASN A 287 53.85 41.69 -14.14
N ARG A 288 54.28 42.70 -13.39
CA ARG A 288 55.57 42.75 -12.68
C ARG A 288 55.49 41.93 -11.37
N GLY A 289 56.46 41.03 -11.11
CA GLY A 289 56.54 40.30 -9.83
C GLY A 289 56.56 38.76 -9.89
N GLY A 290 56.89 38.15 -11.02
CA GLY A 290 57.09 36.69 -11.12
C GLY A 290 55.82 35.84 -11.23
N THR A 291 54.64 36.47 -11.35
CA THR A 291 53.34 35.80 -11.53
C THR A 291 53.34 34.88 -12.76
N LEU A 292 53.91 35.30 -13.90
CA LEU A 292 54.01 34.45 -15.10
C LEU A 292 54.69 33.10 -14.84
N LEU A 293 55.73 33.08 -13.98
CA LEU A 293 56.46 31.85 -13.66
C LEU A 293 55.68 30.95 -12.70
N LYS A 294 54.81 31.52 -11.84
CA LYS A 294 53.88 30.77 -11.02
C LYS A 294 52.80 30.13 -11.89
N GLU A 295 52.15 30.91 -12.75
CA GLU A 295 51.17 30.43 -13.74
C GLU A 295 51.73 29.33 -14.64
N GLU A 296 52.98 29.47 -15.11
CA GLU A 296 53.64 28.44 -15.96
C GLU A 296 53.88 27.14 -15.17
N LYS A 297 54.36 27.25 -13.92
CA LYS A 297 54.55 26.10 -13.04
C LYS A 297 53.22 25.45 -12.65
N GLU A 298 52.15 26.23 -12.49
CA GLU A 298 50.80 25.75 -12.20
C GLU A 298 50.19 25.06 -13.42
N ARG A 299 50.34 25.61 -14.63
CA ARG A 299 49.94 24.95 -15.87
C ARG A 299 50.67 23.62 -16.06
N ALA A 300 51.99 23.59 -15.88
CA ALA A 300 52.78 22.36 -15.99
C ALA A 300 52.44 21.32 -14.91
N LYS A 301 51.97 21.75 -13.72
CA LYS A 301 51.41 20.85 -12.69
C LYS A 301 50.03 20.33 -13.10
N LEU A 302 49.13 21.20 -13.54
CA LEU A 302 47.77 20.83 -13.95
C LEU A 302 47.78 19.91 -15.17
N GLN A 303 48.65 20.13 -16.16
CA GLN A 303 48.80 19.22 -17.29
C GLN A 303 49.24 17.81 -16.84
N LYS A 304 50.22 17.73 -15.92
CA LYS A 304 50.65 16.44 -15.34
C LYS A 304 49.57 15.80 -14.45
N LEU A 305 48.74 16.61 -13.80
CA LEU A 305 47.62 16.12 -13.00
C LEU A 305 46.50 15.58 -13.90
N LEU A 306 46.17 16.29 -14.98
CA LEU A 306 45.18 15.87 -15.97
C LEU A 306 45.56 14.54 -16.60
N SER A 307 46.78 14.38 -17.11
CA SER A 307 47.22 13.09 -17.69
C SER A 307 47.17 11.94 -16.67
N LYS A 308 47.50 12.19 -15.40
CA LYS A 308 47.36 11.18 -14.32
C LYS A 308 45.91 10.85 -14.01
N LEU A 309 45.04 11.86 -13.95
CA LEU A 309 43.60 11.66 -13.75
C LEU A 309 42.97 10.93 -14.95
N GLU A 310 43.45 11.16 -16.17
CA GLU A 310 43.01 10.45 -17.39
C GLU A 310 43.44 8.97 -17.37
N GLU A 311 44.69 8.67 -16.99
CA GLU A 311 45.17 7.29 -16.79
C GLU A 311 44.39 6.58 -15.67
N GLU A 312 44.16 7.27 -14.54
CA GLU A 312 43.41 6.75 -13.39
C GLU A 312 41.93 6.53 -13.74
N LEU A 313 41.28 7.48 -14.41
CA LEU A 313 39.89 7.37 -14.86
C LEU A 313 39.74 6.26 -15.89
N LYS A 314 40.65 6.16 -16.87
CA LYS A 314 40.65 5.06 -17.84
C LYS A 314 40.74 3.71 -17.14
N SER A 315 41.71 3.53 -16.25
CA SER A 315 41.88 2.28 -15.49
C SER A 315 40.62 1.92 -14.70
N ARG A 316 40.04 2.89 -13.98
CA ARG A 316 38.80 2.68 -13.20
C ARG A 316 37.59 2.36 -14.09
N ILE A 317 37.46 3.03 -15.23
CA ILE A 317 36.41 2.76 -16.23
C ILE A 317 36.59 1.36 -16.83
N ASP A 318 37.80 1.00 -17.26
CA ASP A 318 38.10 -0.32 -17.83
C ASP A 318 37.77 -1.45 -16.81
N THR A 319 38.09 -1.28 -15.52
CA THR A 319 37.69 -2.24 -14.47
C THR A 319 36.17 -2.28 -14.25
N TRP A 320 35.48 -1.15 -14.34
CA TRP A 320 34.03 -1.08 -14.17
C TRP A 320 33.28 -1.70 -15.36
N GLU A 321 33.72 -1.44 -16.61
CA GLU A 321 33.16 -2.05 -17.82
C GLU A 321 33.35 -3.58 -17.79
N ALA A 322 34.50 -4.06 -17.28
CA ALA A 322 34.76 -5.49 -17.08
C ALA A 322 33.88 -6.13 -15.98
N GLU A 323 33.65 -5.43 -14.87
CA GLU A 323 32.77 -5.92 -13.78
C GLU A 323 31.28 -5.90 -14.13
N GLN A 324 30.82 -4.91 -14.89
CA GLN A 324 29.39 -4.69 -15.16
C GLN A 324 28.95 -5.21 -16.54
N GLY A 325 29.88 -5.54 -17.45
CA GLY A 325 29.58 -6.04 -18.79
C GLY A 325 28.85 -5.04 -19.70
N ARG A 326 28.79 -3.76 -19.30
CA ARG A 326 28.13 -2.65 -20.00
C ARG A 326 29.13 -1.48 -20.12
N PRO A 327 29.10 -0.67 -21.19
CA PRO A 327 30.00 0.48 -21.35
C PRO A 327 29.64 1.60 -20.37
N PHE A 328 30.65 2.33 -19.88
CA PHE A 328 30.45 3.45 -18.96
C PHE A 328 30.07 4.71 -19.74
N LEU A 329 28.79 5.06 -19.68
CA LEU A 329 28.21 6.19 -20.42
C LEU A 329 27.84 7.32 -19.45
N ILE A 330 28.36 8.53 -19.71
CA ILE A 330 27.91 9.76 -19.07
C ILE A 330 27.00 10.48 -20.08
N LYS A 331 25.72 10.63 -19.75
CA LYS A 331 24.71 11.28 -20.62
C LYS A 331 24.63 10.67 -22.04
N GLY A 332 24.87 9.36 -22.15
CA GLY A 332 24.84 8.63 -23.42
C GLY A 332 26.16 8.60 -24.22
N SER A 333 27.24 9.23 -23.74
CA SER A 333 28.56 9.20 -24.39
C SER A 333 29.64 8.62 -23.48
N LYS A 334 30.66 7.96 -24.03
CA LYS A 334 31.81 7.50 -23.24
C LYS A 334 32.62 8.70 -22.73
N PHE A 335 33.02 8.67 -21.47
CA PHE A 335 33.78 9.78 -20.87
C PHE A 335 35.12 10.05 -21.59
N MET A 336 35.82 9.00 -22.03
CA MET A 336 37.10 9.16 -22.74
C MET A 336 36.95 9.86 -24.11
N ASP A 337 35.81 9.67 -24.80
CA ASP A 337 35.53 10.35 -26.07
C ASP A 337 35.24 11.85 -25.85
N TYR A 338 34.59 12.18 -24.73
CA TYR A 338 34.41 13.57 -24.29
C TYR A 338 35.76 14.23 -23.95
N VAL A 339 36.63 13.56 -23.18
CA VAL A 339 38.00 14.02 -22.88
C VAL A 339 38.78 14.30 -24.17
N ALA A 340 38.77 13.37 -25.13
CA ALA A 340 39.43 13.53 -26.42
C ALA A 340 38.87 14.74 -27.21
N THR A 341 37.55 14.91 -27.20
CA THR A 341 36.86 16.05 -27.85
C THR A 341 37.26 17.39 -27.22
N GLN A 342 37.39 17.46 -25.89
CA GLN A 342 37.84 18.66 -25.18
C GLN A 342 39.29 19.03 -25.56
N TRP A 343 40.20 18.05 -25.61
CA TRP A 343 41.58 18.27 -26.04
C TRP A 343 41.68 18.74 -27.50
N GLU A 344 40.90 18.15 -28.41
CA GLU A 344 40.92 18.56 -29.82
C GLU A 344 40.29 19.95 -30.03
N LEU A 345 39.27 20.32 -29.26
CA LEU A 345 38.70 21.68 -29.26
C LEU A 345 39.76 22.73 -28.84
N LEU A 346 40.52 22.46 -27.76
CA LEU A 346 41.60 23.34 -27.30
C LEU A 346 42.72 23.47 -28.35
N LYS A 347 43.08 22.36 -29.00
CA LYS A 347 44.07 22.30 -30.08
C LYS A 347 43.63 23.11 -31.30
N HIS A 348 42.38 22.96 -31.75
CA HIS A 348 41.80 23.79 -32.81
C HIS A 348 41.70 25.27 -32.43
N GLN A 349 41.40 25.59 -31.17
CA GLN A 349 41.41 26.99 -30.71
C GLN A 349 42.82 27.59 -30.81
N LYS A 350 43.84 26.89 -30.31
CA LYS A 350 45.25 27.34 -30.40
C LYS A 350 45.73 27.51 -31.85
N GLU A 351 45.33 26.62 -32.76
CA GLU A 351 45.72 26.73 -34.17
C GLU A 351 45.00 27.91 -34.86
N ARG A 352 43.71 28.17 -34.56
CA ARG A 352 43.03 29.40 -35.02
C ARG A 352 43.68 30.67 -34.49
N GLU A 353 43.96 30.75 -33.19
CA GLU A 353 44.64 31.91 -32.59
C GLU A 353 46.04 32.14 -33.19
N LYS A 354 46.73 31.07 -33.60
CA LYS A 354 48.01 31.14 -34.32
C LYS A 354 47.84 31.63 -35.76
N GLN A 355 46.78 31.23 -36.47
CA GLN A 355 46.46 31.70 -37.82
C GLN A 355 46.04 33.17 -37.82
N ASP A 356 45.17 33.59 -36.90
CA ASP A 356 44.76 35.00 -36.71
C ASP A 356 45.97 35.92 -36.43
N ARG A 357 46.92 35.44 -35.61
CA ARG A 357 48.18 36.15 -35.32
C ARG A 357 49.12 36.22 -36.53
N ALA A 358 49.09 35.23 -37.42
CA ALA A 358 49.87 35.24 -38.66
C ALA A 358 49.28 36.27 -39.65
N GLN A 359 47.96 36.22 -39.88
CA GLN A 359 47.26 37.14 -40.78
C GLN A 359 47.42 38.61 -40.35
N LYS A 360 47.20 38.93 -39.07
CA LYS A 360 47.43 40.29 -38.53
C LYS A 360 48.87 40.79 -38.67
N LYS A 361 49.84 39.87 -38.78
CA LYS A 361 51.27 40.19 -38.95
C LYS A 361 51.64 40.38 -40.42
N GLU A 362 50.91 39.78 -41.35
CA GLU A 362 51.01 40.05 -42.79
C GLU A 362 50.34 41.38 -43.18
N GLU A 363 49.23 41.75 -42.53
CA GLU A 363 48.62 43.07 -42.70
C GLU A 363 49.47 44.23 -42.14
N THR A 364 50.45 43.96 -41.27
CA THR A 364 51.25 44.97 -40.58
C THR A 364 52.76 44.88 -40.84
N THR A 365 53.18 44.99 -42.11
CA THR A 365 54.26 45.88 -42.62
C THR A 365 54.71 45.51 -44.04
N PRO A 366 55.12 46.50 -44.84
CA PRO A 366 56.54 46.48 -45.23
C PRO A 366 57.18 47.89 -45.23
N PHE A 367 57.99 48.19 -44.21
CA PHE A 367 58.96 49.28 -44.28
C PHE A 367 60.39 48.73 -44.38
N LYS A 368 61.09 49.15 -45.44
CA LYS A 368 62.39 48.62 -45.87
C LYS A 368 63.52 49.23 -45.04
N THR A 369 64.49 48.41 -44.63
CA THR A 369 65.76 48.86 -44.06
C THR A 369 66.68 49.49 -45.14
N PRO A 370 67.37 50.62 -44.86
CA PRO A 370 68.33 51.20 -45.81
C PRO A 370 69.68 50.50 -45.86
N VAL A 371 70.40 50.72 -46.97
CA VAL A 371 71.61 49.97 -47.41
C VAL A 371 72.92 50.54 -46.85
N LYS A 372 73.94 49.65 -46.71
CA LYS A 372 75.34 49.95 -46.33
C LYS A 372 76.02 51.04 -47.18
N ARG A 373 77.01 51.73 -46.61
CA ARG A 373 78.20 52.28 -47.32
C ARG A 373 79.49 52.11 -46.49
N PRO A 374 80.70 52.15 -47.11
CA PRO A 374 81.95 51.68 -46.48
C PRO A 374 83.06 52.75 -46.31
N GLY A 375 84.08 52.45 -45.48
CA GLY A 375 85.43 53.04 -45.56
C GLY A 375 86.03 53.57 -44.25
N GLY A 376 87.28 53.17 -43.91
CA GLY A 376 88.08 53.73 -42.79
C GLY A 376 88.89 52.67 -42.00
N PRO A 377 90.23 52.78 -41.83
CA PRO A 377 91.06 51.72 -41.25
C PRO A 377 91.40 51.85 -39.74
N CYS A 378 91.87 50.72 -39.18
CA CYS A 378 92.62 50.41 -37.93
C CYS A 378 93.40 51.52 -37.15
N PRO A 379 93.87 51.30 -35.88
CA PRO A 379 93.93 50.03 -35.11
C PRO A 379 93.62 50.08 -33.57
N GLN A 380 93.83 48.93 -32.91
CA GLN A 380 94.57 48.73 -31.63
C GLN A 380 93.86 48.42 -30.26
N VAL A 381 94.51 47.50 -29.54
CA VAL A 381 94.57 47.13 -28.09
C VAL A 381 93.41 46.44 -27.31
N THR A 382 93.77 45.31 -26.70
CA THR A 382 93.19 44.58 -25.52
C THR A 382 93.58 45.26 -24.18
N PRO A 383 92.93 45.07 -22.99
CA PRO A 383 93.00 43.84 -22.14
C PRO A 383 91.67 43.46 -21.39
N SER A 384 91.34 42.20 -21.10
CA SER A 384 91.83 41.26 -20.05
C SER A 384 91.56 41.62 -18.57
N SER A 385 90.68 40.86 -17.92
CA SER A 385 90.89 40.15 -16.61
C SER A 385 89.57 39.49 -16.14
N LYS A 386 89.50 38.58 -15.15
CA LYS A 386 90.20 37.33 -14.78
C LYS A 386 89.61 36.91 -13.42
N SER A 387 89.02 35.71 -13.34
CA SER A 387 88.89 34.89 -12.09
C SER A 387 87.92 35.37 -10.99
N ARG A 388 87.50 34.56 -9.99
CA ARG A 388 87.99 33.24 -9.52
C ARG A 388 86.86 32.39 -8.86
N LYS A 389 86.97 31.05 -8.92
CA LYS A 389 86.13 30.03 -8.21
C LYS A 389 86.49 29.92 -6.71
N LEU A 390 85.60 29.34 -5.86
CA LEU A 390 85.79 28.01 -5.24
C LEU A 390 84.66 27.61 -4.25
N ASN A 391 84.64 26.33 -3.86
CA ASN A 391 83.55 25.61 -3.16
C ASN A 391 83.76 25.46 -1.63
N GLY A 392 82.68 25.13 -0.89
CA GLY A 392 82.69 24.16 0.24
C GLY A 392 82.72 24.68 1.70
N THR A 393 82.39 23.91 2.76
CA THR A 393 81.60 22.64 2.86
C THR A 393 81.16 22.35 4.33
N THR A 394 80.06 21.56 4.51
CA THR A 394 79.68 20.71 5.69
C THR A 394 79.47 21.26 7.13
N ASN A 395 78.26 20.95 7.66
CA ASN A 395 77.87 20.33 8.96
C ASN A 395 78.77 20.53 10.22
N SER A 396 78.27 20.74 11.46
CA SER A 396 77.23 19.96 12.18
C SER A 396 76.80 20.53 13.57
N THR A 397 75.57 20.20 13.98
CA THR A 397 74.98 19.96 15.34
C THR A 397 75.63 20.49 16.63
N MET A 398 74.84 21.18 17.48
CA MET A 398 74.78 20.96 18.95
C MET A 398 73.48 21.52 19.60
N SER A 399 73.25 21.28 20.90
CA SER A 399 71.89 21.13 21.49
C SER A 399 71.55 22.05 22.69
N ARG A 400 70.23 22.26 22.91
CA ARG A 400 69.48 22.49 24.18
C ARG A 400 69.84 23.65 25.13
N THR A 401 68.79 24.39 25.55
CA THR A 401 68.36 24.55 26.97
C THR A 401 66.89 25.02 27.07
N ASN A 402 66.24 24.76 28.22
CA ASN A 402 64.87 25.17 28.56
C ASN A 402 64.83 26.55 29.26
N VAL A 403 63.63 27.17 29.37
CA VAL A 403 62.92 27.49 30.65
C VAL A 403 61.55 28.15 30.36
N THR A 404 60.66 28.13 31.35
CA THR A 404 59.19 28.37 31.36
C THR A 404 58.74 29.84 31.49
N HIS A 405 57.56 30.22 30.98
CA HIS A 405 56.34 30.42 31.81
C HIS A 405 55.07 30.96 31.07
N SER A 406 53.93 30.49 31.59
CA SER A 406 52.57 31.09 31.68
C SER A 406 52.17 32.32 30.85
N SER A 407 51.02 32.25 30.17
CA SER A 407 49.71 32.77 30.66
C SER A 407 48.65 32.77 29.54
N ALA A 408 47.38 33.01 29.88
CA ALA A 408 46.21 32.62 29.08
C ALA A 408 45.34 33.80 28.59
N SER A 409 44.48 33.48 27.61
CA SER A 409 43.24 34.16 27.23
C SER A 409 43.32 35.55 26.57
N LEU A 410 42.72 35.66 25.38
CA LEU A 410 41.46 36.40 25.19
C LEU A 410 40.85 36.07 23.81
N THR A 411 39.68 35.43 23.87
CA THR A 411 38.42 35.76 23.18
C THR A 411 38.44 36.76 22.02
N THR A 412 37.72 36.45 20.93
CA THR A 412 36.66 37.31 20.33
C THR A 412 35.81 36.48 19.35
N GLN A 413 34.49 36.58 19.47
CA GLN A 413 33.51 35.99 18.54
C GLN A 413 33.41 36.82 17.25
N LEU A 414 32.96 36.23 16.14
CA LEU A 414 32.33 37.00 15.07
C LEU A 414 31.04 36.33 14.62
N LEU A 415 30.02 37.18 14.40
CA LEU A 415 28.63 36.81 14.25
C LEU A 415 28.25 36.40 12.83
N SER A 416 27.13 35.69 12.78
CA SER A 416 26.22 35.56 11.64
C SER A 416 25.92 36.87 10.92
N LEU A 417 25.85 36.79 9.59
CA LEU A 417 24.70 37.20 8.79
C LEU A 417 24.55 36.23 7.61
#